data_AF-A0AAX6GRI6-F1
#
_entry.id   AF-A0AAX6GRI6-F1
#
_cell.length_a   1.000
_cell.length_b   1.000
_cell.length_c   1.000
_cell.angle_alpha   90.00
_cell.angle_beta   90.00
_cell.angle_gamma   90.00
#
_symmetry.space_group_name_H-M   'P 1'
#
loop_
_entity.id
_entity.type
_entity.pdbx_description
1 polymer ?
#
loop_
_entity_poly.entity_id
_entity_poly.type
_entity_poly.pdbx_seq_one_letter_code
_entity_poly.pdbx_strand_id
1 'polypeptide(L)'
;MYCDRCKTSIVDFHRSCPSCTYDLCIGCCEDIRDGCQPADSGEIVVKYLNRGQKYMHGKYSSQCIDEVFREELVPMKKWKTESNGSIPCPPKELGGCGGSILELKCLFRESWLQELLANASKINKDYESSSLLEYSACCPCPSLSGQGDSDWKMLRKAASRENSYDNLLYCPAARDIQQGQLEHFQKHWIKGEPVIVRDVLEFTTGLSWEPMVMWRALRETSVSRTRADTENLEVEAINCLDFCRTEINIHQFFNDYAKGRYHDNGWPMLLKLKDWPPATDFGKRLPRHNAEFITSLPFPQYTSPQEGVLNLAAWLPKGV
;
A
#
# COMPACT_ATOMS: atom_id res chain seq x y z
N MET A 1 -13.11 6.18 1.09
CA MET A 1 -13.15 7.23 0.03
C MET A 1 -11.73 7.49 -0.50
N TYR A 2 -11.55 7.86 -1.77
CA TYR A 2 -10.23 8.17 -2.36
C TYR A 2 -10.23 9.55 -3.01
N CYS A 3 -9.09 10.23 -2.96
CA CYS A 3 -8.88 11.51 -3.63
C CYS A 3 -8.79 11.30 -5.15
N ASP A 4 -9.58 12.04 -5.92
CA ASP A 4 -9.58 11.93 -7.38
C ASP A 4 -8.29 12.46 -8.03
N ARG A 5 -7.54 13.32 -7.34
CA ARG A 5 -6.25 13.83 -7.81
C ARG A 5 -5.10 12.85 -7.54
N CYS A 6 -4.79 12.56 -6.27
CA CYS A 6 -3.61 11.74 -5.92
C CYS A 6 -3.89 10.25 -5.76
N LYS A 7 -5.16 9.83 -5.83
CA LYS A 7 -5.61 8.44 -5.63
C LYS A 7 -5.30 7.85 -4.24
N THR A 8 -4.89 8.68 -3.29
CA THR A 8 -4.70 8.31 -1.87
C THR A 8 -6.05 8.26 -1.15
N SER A 9 -6.17 7.39 -0.15
CA SER A 9 -7.37 7.32 0.71
C SER A 9 -7.58 8.61 1.51
N ILE A 10 -8.82 9.07 1.58
CA ILE A 10 -9.25 10.20 2.41
C ILE A 10 -9.70 9.67 3.76
N VAL A 11 -9.20 10.27 4.85
CA VAL A 11 -9.49 9.84 6.23
C VAL A 11 -10.66 10.58 6.86
N ASP A 12 -10.73 11.91 6.70
CA ASP A 12 -11.81 12.71 7.31
C ASP A 12 -12.12 13.97 6.49
N PHE A 13 -11.43 15.07 6.78
CA PHE A 13 -11.62 16.32 6.07
C PHE A 13 -11.21 16.17 4.61
N HIS A 14 -12.07 16.62 3.72
CA HIS A 14 -11.85 16.64 2.28
C HIS A 14 -12.76 17.69 1.64
N ARG A 15 -12.51 18.01 0.37
CA ARG A 15 -13.41 18.86 -0.40
C ARG A 15 -14.12 18.04 -1.47
N SER A 16 -15.44 18.13 -1.50
CA SER A 16 -16.30 17.34 -2.40
C SER A 16 -17.12 18.29 -3.27
N CYS A 17 -17.29 17.93 -4.54
CA CYS A 17 -18.13 18.71 -5.44
C CYS A 17 -19.61 18.47 -5.12
N PRO A 18 -20.45 19.53 -5.00
CA PRO A 18 -21.89 19.35 -4.82
C PRO A 18 -22.60 18.88 -6.10
N SER A 19 -21.95 18.97 -7.26
CA SER A 19 -22.56 18.72 -8.58
C SER A 19 -22.00 17.50 -9.32
N CYS A 20 -20.93 16.87 -8.82
CA CYS A 20 -20.40 15.62 -9.34
C CYS A 20 -19.72 14.83 -8.22
N THR A 21 -19.20 13.65 -8.51
CA THR A 21 -18.56 12.75 -7.52
C THR A 21 -17.08 13.05 -7.30
N TYR A 22 -16.64 14.29 -7.50
CA TYR A 22 -15.23 14.65 -7.40
C TYR A 22 -14.86 14.96 -5.95
N ASP A 23 -13.95 14.17 -5.37
CA ASP A 23 -13.46 14.29 -4.00
C ASP A 23 -11.95 14.60 -3.98
N LEU A 24 -11.55 15.55 -3.13
CA LEU A 24 -10.19 16.09 -3.07
C LEU A 24 -9.68 16.09 -1.61
N CYS A 25 -8.54 15.45 -1.35
CA CYS A 25 -7.94 15.46 -0.01
C CYS A 25 -7.35 16.84 0.34
N ILE A 26 -7.15 17.10 1.64
CA ILE A 26 -6.61 18.39 2.13
C ILE A 26 -5.20 18.66 1.62
N GLY A 27 -4.31 17.65 1.56
CA GLY A 27 -2.97 17.84 1.00
C GLY A 27 -3.02 18.34 -0.45
N CYS A 28 -3.87 17.72 -1.29
CA CYS A 28 -4.07 18.21 -2.65
C CYS A 28 -4.74 19.60 -2.69
N CYS A 29 -5.52 20.00 -1.68
CA CYS A 29 -6.04 21.36 -1.58
C CYS A 29 -4.94 22.38 -1.28
N GLU A 30 -4.01 22.05 -0.40
CA GLU A 30 -2.82 22.85 -0.08
C GLU A 30 -1.96 23.01 -1.32
N ASP A 31 -1.65 21.91 -2.01
CA ASP A 31 -0.89 21.94 -3.26
C ASP A 31 -1.51 22.90 -4.30
N ILE A 32 -2.83 22.89 -4.48
CA ILE A 32 -3.49 23.80 -5.45
C ILE A 32 -3.38 25.26 -5.01
N ARG A 33 -3.51 25.54 -3.72
CA ARG A 33 -3.42 26.90 -3.16
C ARG A 33 -2.01 27.46 -3.26
N ASP A 34 -1.02 26.62 -3.02
CA ASP A 34 0.39 27.00 -3.09
C ASP A 34 0.87 27.15 -4.54
N GLY A 35 -0.01 26.90 -5.51
CA GLY A 35 0.35 26.90 -6.92
C GLY A 35 1.26 25.72 -7.29
N CYS A 36 1.38 24.73 -6.39
CA CYS A 36 1.91 23.40 -6.66
C CYS A 36 0.91 22.65 -7.56
N GLN A 37 0.81 23.16 -8.78
CA GLN A 37 0.32 22.38 -9.90
C GLN A 37 1.26 21.19 -10.08
N PRO A 38 0.80 20.08 -10.66
CA PRO A 38 1.70 19.01 -11.02
C PRO A 38 2.71 19.53 -12.06
N ALA A 39 3.83 20.09 -11.60
CA ALA A 39 5.10 19.92 -12.28
C ALA A 39 5.69 18.52 -11.95
N ASP A 40 5.13 17.80 -10.97
CA ASP A 40 5.67 16.53 -10.45
C ASP A 40 4.64 15.39 -10.30
N SER A 41 3.39 15.57 -10.74
CA SER A 41 2.38 14.49 -10.71
C SER A 41 1.38 14.56 -11.88
N GLY A 42 1.84 15.04 -13.04
CA GLY A 42 1.38 14.34 -14.24
C GLY A 42 1.73 12.87 -14.08
N GLU A 43 1.12 11.98 -14.84
CA GLU A 43 1.92 10.83 -15.28
C GLU A 43 3.23 11.47 -15.75
N ILE A 44 4.34 11.26 -15.04
CA ILE A 44 5.63 11.50 -15.64
C ILE A 44 5.63 10.44 -16.74
N VAL A 45 5.07 10.79 -17.89
CA VAL A 45 5.45 10.17 -19.13
C VAL A 45 6.87 10.70 -19.31
N VAL A 46 7.79 10.15 -18.52
CA VAL A 46 9.12 9.92 -18.99
C VAL A 46 8.80 9.18 -20.27
N LYS A 47 8.88 9.86 -21.41
CA LYS A 47 9.01 9.19 -22.68
C LYS A 47 10.35 8.50 -22.56
N TYR A 48 10.38 7.39 -21.81
CA TYR A 48 11.42 6.40 -21.94
C TYR A 48 11.39 6.16 -23.42
N LEU A 49 12.50 6.50 -24.09
CA LEU A 49 12.66 6.12 -25.46
C LEU A 49 12.38 4.62 -25.45
N ASN A 50 11.23 4.21 -25.99
CA ASN A 50 10.91 2.81 -26.09
C ASN A 50 11.88 2.29 -27.14
N ARG A 51 13.07 1.89 -26.67
CA ARG A 51 14.16 1.33 -27.47
C ARG A 51 13.78 -0.08 -28.00
N GLY A 52 12.51 -0.44 -27.88
CA GLY A 52 11.90 -1.69 -28.27
C GLY A 52 12.19 -2.80 -27.28
N GLN A 53 11.43 -3.90 -27.42
CA GLN A 53 11.64 -5.12 -26.64
C GLN A 53 13.10 -5.62 -26.69
N LYS A 54 13.78 -5.43 -27.83
CA LYS A 54 15.20 -5.83 -27.99
C LYS A 54 16.13 -5.14 -26.98
N TYR A 55 15.91 -3.86 -26.65
CA TYR A 55 16.71 -3.16 -25.64
C TYR A 55 16.41 -3.63 -24.22
N MET A 56 15.13 -3.80 -23.88
CA MET A 56 14.70 -4.32 -22.57
C MET A 56 15.25 -5.72 -22.30
N HIS A 57 15.46 -6.49 -23.37
CA HIS A 57 16.08 -7.81 -23.37
C HIS A 57 17.62 -7.76 -23.52
N GLY A 58 18.26 -6.61 -23.29
CA GLY A 58 19.73 -6.47 -23.29
C GLY A 58 20.41 -6.78 -24.62
N LYS A 59 19.69 -6.76 -25.76
CA LYS A 59 20.26 -7.11 -27.09
C LYS A 59 21.02 -5.96 -27.76
N TYR A 60 21.11 -4.78 -27.14
CA TYR A 60 21.91 -3.65 -27.61
C TYR A 60 23.03 -3.33 -26.63
N SER A 61 24.27 -3.27 -27.12
CA SER A 61 25.46 -2.80 -26.39
C SER A 61 25.39 -1.29 -26.20
N SER A 62 25.82 -0.82 -25.03
CA SER A 62 25.89 0.58 -24.62
C SER A 62 26.83 1.40 -25.52
N GLN A 63 26.30 1.98 -26.59
CA GLN A 63 26.80 3.26 -27.07
C GLN A 63 25.98 4.35 -26.37
N CYS A 64 26.63 5.04 -25.44
CA CYS A 64 26.06 6.22 -24.79
C CYS A 64 25.89 7.30 -25.85
N ILE A 65 24.68 7.45 -26.37
CA ILE A 65 24.30 8.62 -27.16
C ILE A 65 23.72 9.61 -26.15
N ASP A 66 24.47 10.67 -25.86
CA ASP A 66 24.05 11.85 -25.11
C ASP A 66 23.03 12.64 -25.95
N GLU A 67 21.80 12.12 -26.06
CA GLU A 67 20.68 12.93 -26.55
C GLU A 67 20.03 13.64 -25.37
N VAL A 68 20.28 14.94 -25.31
CA VAL A 68 19.74 15.89 -24.35
C VAL A 68 18.22 15.74 -24.27
N PHE A 69 17.75 15.34 -23.09
CA PHE A 69 16.35 15.20 -22.75
C PHE A 69 15.60 16.53 -22.92
N ARG A 70 14.53 16.54 -23.71
CA ARG A 70 13.51 17.60 -23.65
C ARG A 70 12.32 17.08 -22.87
N GLU A 71 12.13 17.64 -21.69
CA GLU A 71 10.85 17.64 -21.00
C GLU A 71 9.86 18.44 -21.86
N GLU A 72 9.04 17.76 -22.65
CA GLU A 72 7.84 18.39 -23.21
C GLU A 72 6.77 18.45 -22.12
N LEU A 73 6.83 19.53 -21.33
CA LEU A 73 5.73 19.96 -20.48
C LEU A 73 4.55 20.31 -21.39
N VAL A 74 3.59 19.39 -21.54
CA VAL A 74 2.28 19.77 -22.05
C VAL A 74 1.66 20.66 -20.97
N PRO A 75 1.37 21.95 -21.25
CA PRO A 75 0.80 22.82 -20.23
C PRO A 75 -0.59 22.30 -19.88
N MET A 76 -0.75 21.64 -18.73
CA MET A 76 -2.08 21.35 -18.20
C MET A 76 -2.81 22.69 -18.07
N LYS A 77 -4.04 22.77 -18.61
CA LYS A 77 -4.90 23.93 -18.38
C LYS A 77 -4.99 24.14 -16.87
N LYS A 78 -4.56 25.33 -16.44
CA LYS A 78 -4.30 25.65 -15.04
C LYS A 78 -5.57 25.50 -14.21
N TRP A 79 -5.67 24.41 -13.44
CA TRP A 79 -6.59 24.35 -12.32
C TRP A 79 -6.04 25.27 -11.22
N LYS A 80 -6.72 26.38 -10.98
CA LYS A 80 -6.30 27.41 -10.02
C LYS A 80 -7.38 27.65 -8.99
N THR A 81 -6.94 28.16 -7.84
CA THR A 81 -7.84 28.76 -6.87
C THR A 81 -8.41 30.08 -7.36
N GLU A 82 -9.59 30.41 -6.84
CA GLU A 82 -10.16 31.74 -6.91
C GLU A 82 -9.36 32.72 -6.03
N SER A 83 -9.52 34.02 -6.24
CA SER A 83 -8.82 35.06 -5.47
C SER A 83 -9.07 35.02 -3.96
N ASN A 84 -10.17 34.38 -3.53
CA ASN A 84 -10.52 34.17 -2.13
C ASN A 84 -9.99 32.83 -1.55
N GLY A 85 -9.17 32.08 -2.30
CA GLY A 85 -8.64 30.77 -1.89
C GLY A 85 -9.61 29.60 -2.04
N SER A 86 -10.80 29.82 -2.61
CA SER A 86 -11.74 28.74 -2.94
C SER A 86 -11.21 27.89 -4.10
N ILE A 87 -11.48 26.59 -4.05
CA ILE A 87 -11.04 25.64 -5.07
C ILE A 87 -12.26 25.27 -5.93
N PRO A 88 -12.30 25.69 -7.22
CA PRO A 88 -13.36 25.25 -8.12
C PRO A 88 -13.19 23.75 -8.43
N CYS A 89 -14.29 23.07 -8.75
CA CYS A 89 -14.25 21.71 -9.26
C CYS A 89 -13.48 21.72 -10.59
N PRO A 90 -12.57 20.75 -10.83
CA PRO A 90 -11.72 20.83 -12.00
C PRO A 90 -12.52 20.60 -13.30
N PRO A 91 -11.95 20.93 -14.46
CA PRO A 91 -12.57 20.66 -15.75
C PRO A 91 -12.85 19.17 -16.00
N LYS A 92 -13.69 18.88 -17.01
CA LYS A 92 -14.06 17.51 -17.40
C LYS A 92 -12.87 16.64 -17.78
N GLU A 93 -11.82 17.25 -18.33
CA GLU A 93 -10.57 16.56 -18.68
C GLU A 93 -9.84 15.97 -17.45
N LEU A 94 -10.11 16.50 -16.26
CA LEU A 94 -9.56 16.03 -14.98
C LEU A 94 -10.62 15.29 -14.14
N GLY A 95 -11.77 14.95 -14.73
CA GLY A 95 -12.86 14.22 -14.06
C GLY A 95 -13.85 15.08 -13.27
N GLY A 96 -13.70 16.41 -13.27
CA GLY A 96 -14.63 17.31 -12.58
C GLY A 96 -15.71 17.91 -13.49
N CYS A 97 -16.57 18.77 -12.94
CA CYS A 97 -17.63 19.46 -13.69
C CYS A 97 -17.23 20.85 -14.20
N GLY A 98 -16.16 21.46 -13.67
CA GLY A 98 -15.69 22.79 -14.02
C GLY A 98 -16.53 23.97 -13.53
N GLY A 99 -17.67 23.72 -12.87
CA GLY A 99 -18.67 24.76 -12.58
C GLY A 99 -18.89 25.11 -11.12
N SER A 100 -18.70 24.16 -10.20
CA SER A 100 -19.07 24.31 -8.78
C SER A 100 -17.85 24.49 -7.89
N ILE A 101 -17.98 25.18 -6.76
CA ILE A 101 -16.90 25.27 -5.76
C ILE A 101 -16.89 23.97 -4.94
N LEU A 102 -15.71 23.41 -4.68
CA LEU A 102 -15.61 22.23 -3.82
C LEU A 102 -15.85 22.60 -2.36
N GLU A 103 -16.81 21.94 -1.73
CA GLU A 103 -17.25 22.20 -0.36
C GLU A 103 -16.45 21.35 0.62
N LEU A 104 -16.03 21.94 1.75
CA LEU A 104 -15.39 21.18 2.83
C LEU A 104 -16.42 20.24 3.45
N LYS A 105 -16.10 18.95 3.46
CA LYS A 105 -16.85 17.89 4.13
C LYS A 105 -15.92 17.15 5.08
N CYS A 106 -16.51 16.44 6.03
CA CYS A 106 -15.84 15.53 6.93
C CYS A 106 -16.61 14.20 6.93
N LEU A 107 -15.91 13.09 7.18
CA LEU A 107 -16.51 11.77 7.30
C LEU A 107 -16.98 11.53 8.75
N PHE A 108 -16.25 12.07 9.72
CA PHE A 108 -16.65 12.06 11.12
C PHE A 108 -17.53 13.26 11.45
N ARG A 109 -18.29 13.18 12.56
CA ARG A 109 -19.00 14.35 13.11
C ARG A 109 -17.97 15.38 13.56
N GLU A 110 -18.25 16.67 13.35
CA GLU A 110 -17.32 17.77 13.66
C GLU A 110 -16.75 17.73 15.10
N SER A 111 -17.54 17.26 16.08
CA SER A 111 -17.11 17.14 17.47
C SER A 111 -16.41 15.82 17.82
N TRP A 112 -16.44 14.80 16.95
CA TRP A 112 -16.00 13.45 17.29
C TRP A 112 -14.52 13.40 17.67
N LEU A 113 -13.65 14.04 16.89
CA LEU A 113 -12.21 14.09 17.19
C LEU A 113 -11.94 14.87 18.48
N GLN A 114 -12.66 15.96 18.71
CA GLN A 114 -12.52 16.76 19.93
C GLN A 114 -12.96 15.98 21.17
N GLU A 115 -14.09 15.27 21.09
CA GLU A 115 -14.59 14.38 22.14
C GLU A 115 -13.60 13.23 22.40
N LEU A 116 -13.04 12.62 21.34
CA LEU A 116 -12.05 11.56 21.46
C LEU A 116 -10.78 12.05 22.17
N LEU A 117 -10.25 13.21 21.76
CA LEU A 117 -9.09 13.84 22.39
C LEU A 117 -9.35 14.22 23.85
N ALA A 118 -10.55 14.74 24.16
CA ALA A 118 -10.96 15.08 25.52
C ALA A 118 -11.05 13.82 26.41
N ASN A 119 -11.65 12.75 25.91
CA ASN A 119 -11.75 11.47 26.60
C ASN A 119 -10.36 10.84 26.83
N ALA A 120 -9.50 10.82 25.80
CA ALA A 120 -8.13 10.33 25.92
C ALA A 120 -7.32 11.14 26.95
N SER A 121 -7.45 12.47 26.92
CA SER A 121 -6.78 13.35 27.88
C SER A 121 -7.27 13.14 29.31
N LYS A 122 -8.55 12.86 29.51
CA LYS A 122 -9.12 12.53 30.82
C LYS A 122 -8.54 11.22 31.37
N ILE A 123 -8.54 10.17 30.55
CA ILE A 123 -7.95 8.86 30.91
C ILE A 123 -6.47 9.01 31.23
N ASN A 124 -5.72 9.81 30.45
CA ASN A 124 -4.30 10.03 30.70
C ASN A 124 -4.04 10.71 32.05
N LYS A 125 -4.82 11.75 32.39
CA LYS A 125 -4.75 12.42 33.70
C LYS A 125 -5.05 11.48 34.86
N ASP A 126 -5.97 10.55 34.68
CA ASP A 126 -6.30 9.53 35.69
C ASP A 126 -5.17 8.48 35.84
N TYR A 127 -4.33 8.29 34.81
CA TYR A 127 -3.22 7.32 34.77
C TYR A 127 -1.84 7.89 35.12
N GLU A 128 -1.66 9.23 35.06
CA GLU A 128 -0.39 9.93 35.38
C GLU A 128 0.14 9.64 36.79
N SER A 129 -0.67 9.07 37.68
CA SER A 129 -0.24 8.65 39.02
C SER A 129 0.47 7.29 39.11
N SER A 130 0.55 6.48 38.04
CA SER A 130 0.97 5.07 38.16
C SER A 130 2.08 4.56 37.26
N SER A 131 2.51 5.29 36.21
CA SER A 131 3.78 4.97 35.51
C SER A 131 4.03 5.94 34.36
N LEU A 132 4.93 6.88 34.57
CA LEU A 132 5.85 7.20 33.49
C LEU A 132 6.66 5.92 33.27
N LEU A 133 6.18 5.04 32.39
CA LEU A 133 7.04 4.01 31.83
C LEU A 133 8.20 4.79 31.24
N GLU A 134 9.32 4.83 31.95
CA GLU A 134 10.60 5.16 31.38
C GLU A 134 10.76 4.19 30.22
N TYR A 135 10.34 4.63 29.02
CA TYR A 135 10.69 3.95 27.78
C TYR A 135 12.20 3.97 27.78
N SER A 136 12.80 2.91 28.32
CA SER A 136 14.24 2.71 28.29
C SER A 136 14.65 2.90 26.84
N ALA A 137 15.29 4.04 26.58
CA ALA A 137 15.51 4.57 25.24
C ALA A 137 16.41 3.64 24.39
N CYS A 138 17.10 2.71 25.06
CA CYS A 138 17.95 1.74 24.41
C CYS A 138 17.12 0.55 23.91
N CYS A 139 17.22 0.33 22.59
CA CYS A 139 16.78 -0.90 21.96
C CYS A 139 17.68 -2.06 22.44
N PRO A 140 17.13 -3.24 22.76
CA PRO A 140 17.94 -4.39 23.16
C PRO A 140 18.75 -4.99 22.00
N CYS A 141 18.57 -4.52 20.76
CA CYS A 141 19.39 -4.96 19.63
C CYS A 141 20.88 -4.71 19.90
N PRO A 142 21.74 -5.74 19.76
CA PRO A 142 23.18 -5.56 19.84
C PRO A 142 23.65 -4.51 18.83
N SER A 143 24.46 -3.56 19.29
CA SER A 143 25.40 -2.88 18.41
C SER A 143 26.45 -3.89 17.94
N LEU A 144 27.02 -3.71 16.73
CA LEU A 144 28.03 -4.58 16.08
C LEU A 144 29.29 -4.91 16.93
N SER A 145 29.36 -4.41 18.17
CA SER A 145 30.50 -4.42 19.08
C SER A 145 30.42 -5.45 20.21
N GLY A 146 29.82 -6.64 19.99
CA GLY A 146 30.13 -7.83 20.80
C GLY A 146 28.96 -8.72 21.22
N GLN A 147 29.27 -10.03 21.21
CA GLN A 147 28.61 -11.20 21.82
C GLN A 147 27.44 -11.92 21.13
N GLY A 148 27.53 -13.26 21.20
CA GLY A 148 26.45 -14.24 21.21
C GLY A 148 25.77 -14.58 19.88
N ASP A 149 26.04 -15.78 19.34
CA ASP A 149 25.35 -16.37 18.17
C ASP A 149 23.81 -16.48 18.36
N SER A 150 23.32 -16.38 19.61
CA SER A 150 21.90 -16.37 19.97
C SER A 150 21.17 -15.05 19.70
N ASP A 151 21.85 -13.91 19.85
CA ASP A 151 21.22 -12.58 19.74
C ASP A 151 21.03 -12.12 18.29
N TRP A 152 21.73 -12.77 17.35
CA TRP A 152 21.57 -12.54 15.91
C TRP A 152 20.32 -13.19 15.32
N LYS A 153 19.63 -14.08 16.06
CA LYS A 153 18.49 -14.84 15.52
C LYS A 153 17.31 -13.96 15.10
N MET A 154 17.17 -12.79 15.73
CA MET A 154 16.12 -11.82 15.44
C MET A 154 16.62 -10.63 14.64
N LEU A 155 17.80 -10.70 14.01
CA LEU A 155 18.34 -9.63 13.19
C LEU A 155 18.58 -10.12 11.76
N ARG A 156 18.29 -9.28 10.79
CA ARG A 156 18.58 -9.54 9.37
C ARG A 156 19.46 -8.44 8.81
N LYS A 157 20.59 -8.82 8.23
CA LYS A 157 21.45 -7.90 7.49
C LYS A 157 20.73 -7.39 6.24
N ALA A 158 20.52 -6.08 6.17
CA ALA A 158 19.89 -5.40 5.04
C ALA A 158 20.90 -4.61 4.19
N ALA A 159 22.03 -4.19 4.78
CA ALA A 159 23.09 -3.47 4.08
C ALA A 159 24.49 -3.79 4.64
N SER A 160 25.52 -3.30 3.95
CA SER A 160 26.93 -3.39 4.36
C SER A 160 27.62 -2.03 4.21
N ARG A 161 27.09 -1.00 4.87
CA ARG A 161 27.64 0.37 4.87
C ARG A 161 28.63 0.53 6.03
N GLU A 162 29.77 1.14 5.78
CA GLU A 162 30.76 1.46 6.82
C GLU A 162 30.18 2.47 7.83
N ASN A 163 30.47 2.29 9.12
CA ASN A 163 30.05 3.18 10.22
C ASN A 163 28.54 3.45 10.31
N SER A 164 27.69 2.53 9.83
CA SER A 164 26.23 2.67 9.93
C SER A 164 25.58 1.73 10.94
N TYR A 165 24.64 2.27 11.71
CA TYR A 165 23.86 1.54 12.71
C TYR A 165 22.56 0.93 12.15
N ASP A 166 22.21 1.24 10.89
CA ASP A 166 20.98 0.80 10.20
C ASP A 166 21.17 -0.43 9.29
N ASN A 167 22.36 -1.05 9.33
CA ASN A 167 22.67 -2.22 8.49
C ASN A 167 21.86 -3.47 8.84
N LEU A 168 21.23 -3.49 10.01
CA LEU A 168 20.49 -4.61 10.57
C LEU A 168 19.03 -4.21 10.79
N LEU A 169 18.11 -5.05 10.33
CA LEU A 169 16.68 -4.92 10.58
C LEU A 169 16.27 -5.90 11.66
N TYR A 170 15.36 -5.46 12.54
CA TYR A 170 14.68 -6.36 13.45
C TYR A 170 13.82 -7.36 12.66
N CYS A 171 14.09 -8.64 12.88
CA CYS A 171 13.65 -9.76 12.05
C CYS A 171 13.28 -11.03 12.86
N PRO A 172 12.37 -10.95 13.85
CA PRO A 172 11.98 -12.11 14.67
C PRO A 172 11.22 -13.16 13.85
N ALA A 173 11.21 -14.42 14.31
CA ALA A 173 10.23 -15.41 13.83
C ALA A 173 8.91 -15.26 14.59
N ALA A 174 7.78 -15.65 14.00
CA ALA A 174 6.46 -15.53 14.61
C ALA A 174 6.35 -16.25 15.97
N ARG A 175 6.99 -17.43 16.12
CA ARG A 175 7.12 -18.16 17.41
C ARG A 175 7.79 -17.36 18.53
N ASP A 176 8.69 -16.46 18.15
CA ASP A 176 9.51 -15.71 19.10
C ASP A 176 8.77 -14.46 19.61
N ILE A 177 7.64 -14.09 19.00
CA ILE A 177 6.79 -12.97 19.42
C ILE A 177 6.04 -13.37 20.70
N GLN A 178 6.72 -13.23 21.83
CA GLN A 178 6.19 -13.43 23.18
C GLN A 178 6.11 -12.11 23.96
N GLN A 179 5.74 -12.18 25.24
CA GLN A 179 5.72 -11.04 26.17
C GLN A 179 7.05 -10.26 26.08
N GLY A 180 6.99 -8.93 25.88
CA GLY A 180 8.16 -8.05 25.72
C GLY A 180 8.57 -7.78 24.27
N GLN A 181 8.23 -8.63 23.29
CA GLN A 181 8.55 -8.35 21.88
C GLN A 181 7.65 -7.28 21.25
N LEU A 182 6.47 -7.02 21.82
CA LEU A 182 5.63 -5.89 21.42
C LEU A 182 6.33 -4.55 21.73
N GLU A 183 6.94 -4.41 22.91
CA GLU A 183 7.69 -3.22 23.31
C GLU A 183 8.92 -3.03 22.42
N HIS A 184 9.62 -4.12 22.09
CA HIS A 184 10.74 -4.10 21.17
C HIS A 184 10.30 -3.63 19.76
N PHE A 185 9.20 -4.18 19.23
CA PHE A 185 8.59 -3.70 17.99
C PHE A 185 8.26 -2.21 18.07
N GLN A 186 7.65 -1.74 19.17
CA GLN A 186 7.30 -0.33 19.35
C GLN A 186 8.53 0.59 19.33
N LYS A 187 9.68 0.15 19.85
CA LYS A 187 10.95 0.91 19.80
C LYS A 187 11.46 1.11 18.37
N HIS A 188 11.25 0.16 17.47
CA HIS A 188 11.55 0.31 16.04
C HIS A 188 10.47 1.13 15.33
N TRP A 189 9.20 0.85 15.62
CA TRP A 189 8.06 1.47 14.96
C TRP A 189 7.99 2.99 15.19
N ILE A 190 8.28 3.46 16.42
CA ILE A 190 8.31 4.90 16.74
C ILE A 190 9.39 5.67 15.96
N LYS A 191 10.46 4.98 15.52
CA LYS A 191 11.54 5.55 14.71
C LYS A 191 11.25 5.48 13.21
N GLY A 192 10.15 4.86 12.79
CA GLY A 192 9.85 4.57 11.39
C GLY A 192 10.74 3.48 10.78
N GLU A 193 11.38 2.65 11.61
CA GLU A 193 12.24 1.56 11.16
C GLU A 193 11.40 0.35 10.72
N PRO A 194 11.66 -0.27 9.56
CA PRO A 194 10.92 -1.44 9.11
C PRO A 194 11.27 -2.68 9.93
N VAL A 195 10.27 -3.52 10.17
CA VAL A 195 10.39 -4.80 10.91
C VAL A 195 9.92 -5.94 10.01
N ILE A 196 10.63 -7.07 10.03
CA ILE A 196 10.28 -8.28 9.25
C ILE A 196 9.91 -9.39 10.22
N VAL A 197 8.69 -9.93 10.15
CA VAL A 197 8.36 -11.15 10.90
C VAL A 197 8.43 -12.35 9.98
N ARG A 198 9.26 -13.33 10.36
CA ARG A 198 9.47 -14.57 9.61
C ARG A 198 8.48 -15.65 10.05
N ASP A 199 8.28 -16.62 9.19
CA ASP A 199 7.66 -17.90 9.53
C ASP A 199 6.20 -17.77 10.05
N VAL A 200 5.47 -16.73 9.59
CA VAL A 200 4.09 -16.42 10.03
C VAL A 200 3.08 -17.53 9.72
N LEU A 201 3.33 -18.32 8.67
CA LEU A 201 2.43 -19.40 8.27
C LEU A 201 2.58 -20.67 9.11
N GLU A 202 3.68 -20.85 9.86
CA GLU A 202 3.90 -22.06 10.67
C GLU A 202 2.86 -22.26 11.79
N PHE A 203 2.15 -21.19 12.17
CA PHE A 203 1.16 -21.18 13.25
C PHE A 203 -0.28 -21.13 12.74
N THR A 204 -0.48 -21.32 11.45
CA THR A 204 -1.79 -21.22 10.80
C THR A 204 -2.46 -22.58 10.65
N THR A 205 -3.69 -22.59 10.12
CA THR A 205 -4.46 -23.82 9.88
C THR A 205 -3.89 -24.71 8.78
N GLY A 206 -2.83 -24.26 8.09
CA GLY A 206 -2.11 -25.02 7.08
C GLY A 206 -2.80 -25.02 5.72
N LEU A 207 -3.61 -24.01 5.39
CA LEU A 207 -4.15 -23.90 4.04
C LEU A 207 -3.01 -23.69 3.05
N SER A 208 -3.14 -24.32 1.89
CA SER A 208 -2.18 -24.12 0.81
C SER A 208 -2.46 -22.80 0.09
N TRP A 209 -1.39 -22.03 -0.07
CA TRP A 209 -1.32 -20.79 -0.85
C TRP A 209 -0.70 -21.02 -2.23
N GLU A 210 -0.54 -22.28 -2.64
CA GLU A 210 0.03 -22.61 -3.95
C GLU A 210 -0.83 -22.08 -5.11
N PRO A 211 -0.22 -21.69 -6.24
CA PRO A 211 -0.89 -21.04 -7.37
C PRO A 211 -2.18 -21.74 -7.82
N MET A 212 -2.11 -23.05 -8.02
CA MET A 212 -3.25 -23.82 -8.51
C MET A 212 -4.33 -24.05 -7.45
N VAL A 213 -3.98 -24.04 -6.16
CA VAL A 213 -4.95 -24.07 -5.05
C VAL A 213 -5.71 -22.75 -4.98
N MET A 214 -4.98 -21.63 -5.05
CA MET A 214 -5.57 -20.29 -5.07
C MET A 214 -6.52 -20.10 -6.26
N TRP A 215 -6.11 -20.51 -7.46
CA TRP A 215 -6.97 -20.46 -8.65
C TRP A 215 -8.27 -21.24 -8.46
N ARG A 216 -8.21 -22.48 -7.96
CA ARG A 216 -9.40 -23.31 -7.71
C ARG A 216 -10.35 -22.65 -6.72
N ALA A 217 -9.82 -22.16 -5.61
CA ALA A 217 -10.61 -21.48 -4.58
C ALA A 217 -11.31 -20.23 -5.13
N LEU A 218 -10.62 -19.44 -5.98
CA LEU A 218 -11.18 -18.25 -6.62
C LEU A 218 -12.23 -18.55 -7.69
N ARG A 219 -12.20 -19.74 -8.29
CA ARG A 219 -13.17 -20.24 -9.28
C ARG A 219 -14.44 -20.77 -8.61
N GLU A 220 -14.32 -21.48 -7.49
CA GLU A 220 -15.47 -22.13 -6.83
C GLU A 220 -16.49 -21.12 -6.29
N THR A 221 -16.08 -19.89 -5.99
CA THR A 221 -16.98 -18.85 -5.45
C THR A 221 -17.69 -18.02 -6.54
N SER A 222 -17.34 -18.17 -7.83
CA SER A 222 -18.02 -17.49 -8.94
C SER A 222 -19.17 -18.31 -9.57
N VAL A 223 -19.50 -19.48 -9.00
CA VAL A 223 -20.39 -20.52 -9.56
C VAL A 223 -21.88 -20.14 -9.62
N SER A 224 -22.24 -18.87 -9.41
CA SER A 224 -23.56 -18.34 -9.84
C SER A 224 -23.65 -18.13 -11.36
N ARG A 225 -22.58 -18.38 -12.13
CA ARG A 225 -22.53 -18.19 -13.59
C ARG A 225 -22.39 -19.54 -14.30
N THR A 226 -23.10 -19.69 -15.41
CA THR A 226 -23.19 -20.92 -16.22
C THR A 226 -21.82 -21.48 -16.64
N ARG A 227 -21.73 -22.78 -16.95
CA ARG A 227 -20.50 -23.48 -17.39
C ARG A 227 -19.75 -22.78 -18.55
N ALA A 228 -20.43 -22.00 -19.37
CA ALA A 228 -19.84 -21.23 -20.47
C ALA A 228 -19.12 -19.93 -20.03
N ASP A 229 -19.49 -19.35 -18.88
CA ASP A 229 -18.83 -18.15 -18.30
C ASP A 229 -17.54 -18.51 -17.56
N THR A 230 -17.29 -19.80 -17.33
CA THR A 230 -16.19 -20.31 -16.49
C THR A 230 -14.85 -20.37 -17.23
N GLU A 231 -14.88 -20.34 -18.57
CA GLU A 231 -13.69 -20.42 -19.43
C GLU A 231 -13.14 -19.03 -19.82
N ASN A 232 -13.96 -17.97 -19.73
CA ASN A 232 -13.60 -16.60 -20.13
C ASN A 232 -13.38 -15.65 -18.95
N LEU A 233 -12.56 -16.03 -17.97
CA LEU A 233 -12.07 -15.10 -16.94
C LEU A 233 -10.78 -14.44 -17.41
N GLU A 234 -10.89 -13.64 -18.48
CA GLU A 234 -9.83 -12.72 -18.87
C GLU A 234 -9.70 -11.64 -17.80
N VAL A 235 -8.47 -11.41 -17.36
CA VAL A 235 -8.12 -10.39 -16.37
C VAL A 235 -7.04 -9.49 -16.93
N GLU A 236 -7.08 -8.22 -16.57
CA GLU A 236 -6.02 -7.28 -16.90
C GLU A 236 -4.80 -7.57 -16.01
N ALA A 237 -3.67 -7.83 -16.66
CA ALA A 237 -2.35 -7.96 -16.05
C ALA A 237 -1.44 -6.82 -16.54
N ILE A 238 -0.43 -6.51 -15.74
CA ILE A 238 0.59 -5.49 -16.06
C ILE A 238 1.88 -6.22 -16.41
N ASN A 239 2.46 -5.93 -17.57
CA ASN A 239 3.82 -6.32 -17.88
C ASN A 239 4.77 -5.39 -17.12
N CYS A 240 5.53 -5.94 -16.17
CA CYS A 240 6.41 -5.18 -15.28
C CYS A 240 7.62 -4.57 -16.00
N LEU A 241 7.94 -5.00 -17.23
CA LEU A 241 9.05 -4.43 -17.99
C LEU A 241 8.68 -3.09 -18.64
N ASP A 242 7.51 -2.99 -19.24
CA ASP A 242 7.06 -1.83 -20.02
C ASP A 242 5.83 -1.13 -19.43
N PHE A 243 5.31 -1.63 -18.30
CA PHE A 243 4.09 -1.19 -17.62
C PHE A 243 2.82 -1.25 -18.47
N CYS A 244 2.87 -1.93 -19.62
CA CYS A 244 1.71 -2.08 -20.49
C CYS A 244 0.72 -3.08 -19.90
N ARG A 245 -0.56 -2.78 -20.08
CA ARG A 245 -1.66 -3.66 -19.69
C ARG A 245 -1.89 -4.69 -20.79
N THR A 246 -2.13 -5.93 -20.38
CA THR A 246 -2.45 -7.04 -21.27
C THR A 246 -3.56 -7.88 -20.65
N GLU A 247 -4.44 -8.40 -21.48
CA GLU A 247 -5.43 -9.38 -21.03
C GLU A 247 -4.79 -10.77 -20.98
N ILE A 248 -5.11 -11.52 -19.92
CA ILE A 248 -4.67 -12.90 -19.77
C ILE A 248 -5.78 -13.72 -19.10
N ASN A 249 -5.97 -14.94 -19.56
CA ASN A 249 -6.85 -15.88 -18.87
C ASN A 249 -6.27 -16.20 -17.48
N ILE A 250 -7.09 -16.09 -16.43
CA ILE A 250 -6.62 -16.27 -15.06
C ILE A 250 -6.05 -17.67 -14.77
N HIS A 251 -6.62 -18.72 -15.36
CA HIS A 251 -6.08 -20.08 -15.21
C HIS A 251 -4.68 -20.17 -15.83
N GLN A 252 -4.50 -19.55 -17.01
CA GLN A 252 -3.21 -19.49 -17.66
C GLN A 252 -2.20 -18.72 -16.82
N PHE A 253 -2.58 -17.59 -16.21
CA PHE A 253 -1.69 -16.82 -15.32
C PHE A 253 -1.15 -17.68 -14.16
N PHE A 254 -2.00 -18.41 -13.45
CA PHE A 254 -1.57 -19.26 -12.33
C PHE A 254 -0.75 -20.48 -12.78
N ASN A 255 -1.08 -21.08 -13.92
CA ASN A 255 -0.29 -22.17 -14.51
C ASN A 255 1.09 -21.67 -14.96
N ASP A 256 1.16 -20.48 -15.55
CA ASP A 256 2.39 -19.83 -16.00
C ASP A 256 3.27 -19.36 -14.85
N TYR A 257 2.68 -18.96 -13.71
CA TYR A 257 3.44 -18.67 -12.49
C TYR A 257 4.27 -19.88 -12.04
N ALA A 258 3.74 -21.10 -12.18
CA ALA A 258 4.45 -22.32 -11.80
C ALA A 258 5.45 -22.79 -12.86
N LYS A 259 5.15 -22.61 -14.15
CA LYS A 259 5.94 -23.16 -15.27
C LYS A 259 6.93 -22.17 -15.88
N GLY A 260 6.74 -20.88 -15.64
CA GLY A 260 7.35 -19.79 -16.38
C GLY A 260 6.64 -19.54 -17.72
N ARG A 261 6.53 -18.26 -18.07
CA ARG A 261 6.05 -17.79 -19.39
C ARG A 261 7.16 -17.03 -20.08
N TYR A 262 7.29 -17.22 -21.38
CA TYR A 262 8.35 -16.61 -22.17
C TYR A 262 7.77 -15.96 -23.42
N HIS A 263 8.39 -14.87 -23.86
CA HIS A 263 8.21 -14.33 -25.19
C HIS A 263 8.79 -15.29 -26.24
N ASP A 264 8.39 -15.15 -27.50
CA ASP A 264 8.90 -15.96 -28.62
C ASP A 264 10.43 -15.91 -28.78
N ASN A 265 11.03 -14.83 -28.27
CA ASN A 265 12.48 -14.62 -28.28
C ASN A 265 13.22 -15.30 -27.11
N GLY A 266 12.51 -16.09 -26.29
CA GLY A 266 13.02 -16.83 -25.14
C GLY A 266 13.14 -16.04 -23.84
N TRP A 267 12.78 -14.75 -23.81
CA TRP A 267 12.85 -13.94 -22.59
C TRP A 267 11.65 -14.17 -21.67
N PRO A 268 11.85 -14.24 -20.34
CA PRO A 268 10.75 -14.41 -19.41
C PRO A 268 9.80 -13.20 -19.44
N MET A 269 8.51 -13.48 -19.41
CA MET A 269 7.47 -12.48 -19.24
C MET A 269 7.24 -12.22 -17.75
N LEU A 270 7.29 -10.94 -17.34
CA LEU A 270 7.05 -10.53 -15.97
C LEU A 270 5.66 -9.91 -15.87
N LEU A 271 4.66 -10.73 -15.54
CA LEU A 271 3.28 -10.29 -15.41
C LEU A 271 2.89 -10.13 -13.94
N LYS A 272 2.14 -9.07 -13.64
CA LYS A 272 1.55 -8.81 -12.32
C LYS A 272 0.03 -8.67 -12.44
N LEU A 273 -0.71 -9.39 -11.60
CA LEU A 273 -2.11 -9.07 -11.32
C LEU A 273 -2.15 -8.01 -10.21
N LYS A 274 -2.70 -6.84 -10.52
CA LYS A 274 -2.80 -5.75 -9.55
C LYS A 274 -4.18 -5.77 -8.90
N ASP A 275 -4.21 -5.69 -7.57
CA ASP A 275 -5.42 -5.60 -6.75
C ASP A 275 -6.48 -6.66 -7.10
N TRP A 276 -6.03 -7.88 -7.41
CA TRP A 276 -6.88 -8.99 -7.82
C TRP A 276 -6.81 -10.16 -6.83
N PRO A 277 -7.95 -10.69 -6.35
CA PRO A 277 -9.27 -10.09 -6.47
C PRO A 277 -9.32 -8.71 -5.78
N PRO A 278 -10.26 -7.82 -6.16
CA PRO A 278 -10.44 -6.54 -5.48
C PRO A 278 -10.54 -6.74 -3.97
N ALA A 279 -9.89 -5.88 -3.18
CA ALA A 279 -9.80 -6.02 -1.72
C ALA A 279 -11.18 -6.17 -1.05
N THR A 280 -12.20 -5.48 -1.58
CA THR A 280 -13.60 -5.55 -1.13
C THR A 280 -14.24 -6.93 -1.27
N ASP A 281 -13.66 -7.78 -2.12
CA ASP A 281 -14.18 -9.10 -2.46
C ASP A 281 -13.33 -10.23 -1.91
N PHE A 282 -12.12 -9.98 -1.38
CA PHE A 282 -11.22 -11.04 -0.92
C PHE A 282 -11.88 -11.93 0.14
N GLY A 283 -12.42 -11.36 1.22
CA GLY A 283 -13.10 -12.12 2.27
C GLY A 283 -14.38 -12.83 1.80
N LYS A 284 -15.06 -12.29 0.79
CA LYS A 284 -16.26 -12.91 0.20
C LYS A 284 -15.88 -14.09 -0.72
N ARG A 285 -14.83 -13.92 -1.52
CA ARG A 285 -14.37 -14.89 -2.52
C ARG A 285 -13.49 -15.98 -1.93
N LEU A 286 -12.78 -15.71 -0.84
CA LEU A 286 -11.83 -16.62 -0.22
C LEU A 286 -12.00 -16.60 1.31
N PRO A 287 -13.18 -16.99 1.84
CA PRO A 287 -13.47 -16.85 3.28
C PRO A 287 -12.51 -17.64 4.17
N ARG A 288 -12.08 -18.84 3.74
CA ARG A 288 -11.14 -19.67 4.50
C ARG A 288 -9.74 -19.07 4.54
N HIS A 289 -9.18 -18.72 3.37
CA HIS A 289 -7.89 -18.03 3.29
C HIS A 289 -7.90 -16.67 3.96
N ASN A 290 -9.03 -15.94 3.91
CA ASN A 290 -9.17 -14.68 4.63
C ASN A 290 -9.12 -14.89 6.15
N ALA A 291 -9.83 -15.88 6.69
CA ALA A 291 -9.75 -16.19 8.10
C ALA A 291 -8.30 -16.55 8.51
N GLU A 292 -7.63 -17.41 7.73
CA GLU A 292 -6.24 -17.78 8.00
C GLU A 292 -5.28 -16.58 7.91
N PHE A 293 -5.44 -15.73 6.89
CA PHE A 293 -4.67 -14.51 6.72
C PHE A 293 -4.78 -13.62 7.96
N ILE A 294 -6.00 -13.33 8.42
CA ILE A 294 -6.22 -12.50 9.62
C ILE A 294 -5.56 -13.12 10.86
N THR A 295 -5.66 -14.43 11.05
CA THR A 295 -5.03 -15.11 12.20
C THR A 295 -3.50 -15.19 12.12
N SER A 296 -2.92 -15.03 10.92
CA SER A 296 -1.47 -15.09 10.68
C SER A 296 -0.77 -13.73 10.83
N LEU A 297 -1.53 -12.65 11.01
CA LEU A 297 -0.95 -11.31 11.13
C LEU A 297 -0.11 -11.19 12.41
N PRO A 298 1.18 -10.81 12.30
CA PRO A 298 2.02 -10.62 13.47
C PRO A 298 1.63 -9.33 14.21
N PHE A 299 1.94 -9.26 15.51
CA PHE A 299 1.55 -8.13 16.37
C PHE A 299 0.06 -7.79 16.24
N PRO A 300 -0.85 -8.73 16.56
CA PRO A 300 -2.29 -8.56 16.34
C PRO A 300 -2.86 -7.32 17.04
N GLN A 301 -2.20 -6.82 18.09
CA GLN A 301 -2.55 -5.54 18.73
C GLN A 301 -2.55 -4.36 17.75
N TYR A 302 -1.64 -4.36 16.76
CA TYR A 302 -1.53 -3.34 15.71
C TYR A 302 -2.17 -3.76 14.39
N THR A 303 -2.14 -5.05 14.06
CA THR A 303 -2.46 -5.53 12.70
C THR A 303 -3.84 -6.16 12.59
N SER A 304 -4.40 -6.69 13.69
CA SER A 304 -5.73 -7.31 13.64
C SER A 304 -6.79 -6.25 13.38
N PRO A 305 -7.66 -6.42 12.37
CA PRO A 305 -8.77 -5.51 12.12
C PRO A 305 -9.96 -5.72 13.08
N GLN A 306 -9.93 -6.79 13.89
CA GLN A 306 -11.05 -7.19 14.76
C GLN A 306 -10.69 -7.04 16.25
N GLU A 307 -9.45 -7.38 16.60
CA GLU A 307 -8.99 -7.47 18.00
C GLU A 307 -7.83 -6.51 18.30
N GLY A 308 -7.43 -5.69 17.31
CA GLY A 308 -6.28 -4.81 17.41
C GLY A 308 -6.55 -3.61 18.32
N VAL A 309 -6.24 -3.75 19.61
CA VAL A 309 -6.43 -2.68 20.61
C VAL A 309 -5.60 -1.41 20.33
N LEU A 310 -4.51 -1.52 19.56
CA LEU A 310 -3.66 -0.40 19.11
C LEU A 310 -3.88 -0.09 17.61
N ASN A 311 -4.78 -0.81 16.94
CA ASN A 311 -5.14 -0.58 15.55
C ASN A 311 -6.31 0.40 15.46
N LEU A 312 -6.04 1.69 15.32
CA LEU A 312 -7.09 2.71 15.24
C LEU A 312 -8.13 2.42 14.14
N ALA A 313 -7.74 1.79 13.03
CA ALA A 313 -8.66 1.46 11.94
C ALA A 313 -9.76 0.46 12.36
N ALA A 314 -9.48 -0.42 13.35
CA ALA A 314 -10.47 -1.35 13.90
C ALA A 314 -11.56 -0.65 14.73
N TRP A 315 -11.29 0.58 15.19
CA TRP A 315 -12.15 1.34 16.10
C TRP A 315 -12.84 2.54 15.45
N LEU A 316 -12.61 2.76 14.15
CA LEU A 316 -13.29 3.83 13.44
C LEU A 316 -14.80 3.52 13.30
N PRO A 317 -15.67 4.55 13.41
CA PRO A 317 -17.10 4.41 13.13
C PRO A 317 -17.39 3.75 11.78
N LYS A 318 -18.42 2.89 11.75
CA LYS A 318 -18.88 2.26 10.50
C LYS A 318 -19.39 3.31 9.52
N GLY A 319 -18.98 3.20 8.25
CA GLY A 319 -19.44 4.08 7.17
C GLY A 319 -18.53 5.27 6.87
N VAL A 320 -17.32 5.28 7.45
CA VAL A 320 -16.22 6.22 7.17
C VAL A 320 -15.25 5.56 6.19
#